data_AF-A0A377BBA9-F1
#
_entry.id   AF-A0A377BBA9-F1
#
_cell.length_a   1.000
_cell.length_b   1.000
_cell.length_c   1.000
_cell.angle_alpha   90.00
_cell.angle_beta   90.00
_cell.angle_gamma   90.00
#
_symmetry.space_group_name_H-M   'P 1'
#
loop_
_entity.id
_entity.type
_entity.pdbx_description
1 polymer ?
#
loop_
_entity_poly.entity_id
_entity_poly.type
_entity_poly.pdbx_seq_one_letter_code
_entity_poly.pdbx_strand_id
1 'polypeptide(L)' 'MLRVVGMAATMRLSDRGPDDAVNRRISLLVLNKQAEQAILHENAESQNEPVSALEKPEVAPQVSVPTMPSAEPR' A
#
# COMPACT_ATOMS: atom_id res chain seq x y z
N MET A 1 11.19 12.28 -6.12
CA MET A 1 10.02 11.67 -6.82
C MET A 1 9.39 10.62 -5.90
N LEU A 2 8.07 10.40 -5.96
CA LEU A 2 7.37 9.34 -5.21
C LEU A 2 6.60 8.46 -6.22
N ARG A 3 6.82 7.14 -6.17
CA ARG A 3 6.10 6.14 -6.98
C ARG A 3 5.44 5.14 -6.05
N VAL A 4 4.19 4.78 -6.34
CA VAL A 4 3.46 3.71 -5.67
C VAL A 4 3.21 2.60 -6.69
N VAL A 5 3.44 1.35 -6.29
CA VAL A 5 3.27 0.19 -7.17
C VAL A 5 2.44 -0.87 -6.45
N GLY A 6 1.38 -1.34 -7.10
CA GLY A 6 0.59 -2.49 -6.68
C GLY A 6 1.04 -3.74 -7.42
N MET A 7 1.80 -4.63 -6.76
CA MET A 7 2.28 -5.89 -7.37
C MET A 7 1.30 -7.06 -7.20
N ALA A 8 0.15 -6.85 -6.55
CA ALA A 8 -0.83 -7.89 -6.23
C ALA A 8 -0.14 -9.19 -5.74
N ALA A 9 -0.26 -10.27 -6.50
CA ALA A 9 0.27 -11.59 -6.17
C ALA A 9 1.43 -12.04 -7.08
N THR A 10 2.02 -11.14 -7.88
CA THR A 10 3.06 -11.53 -8.88
C THR A 10 4.44 -11.73 -8.25
N MET A 11 4.67 -11.23 -7.03
CA MET A 11 5.93 -11.37 -6.29
C MET A 11 5.75 -12.20 -5.01
N ARG A 12 5.20 -13.41 -5.14
CA ARG A 12 5.06 -14.35 -4.02
C ARG A 12 6.42 -14.93 -3.64
N LEU A 13 6.67 -15.02 -2.34
CA LEU A 13 7.85 -15.65 -1.75
C LEU A 13 7.53 -17.03 -1.17
N SER A 14 6.26 -17.28 -0.87
CA SER A 14 5.79 -18.56 -0.34
C SER A 14 4.46 -18.95 -0.98
N ASP A 15 4.20 -20.24 -1.09
CA ASP A 15 2.91 -20.76 -1.53
C ASP A 15 1.83 -20.52 -0.49
N ARG A 16 0.57 -20.76 -0.88
CA ARG A 16 -0.58 -20.56 0.01
C ARG A 16 -0.52 -21.57 1.16
N GLY A 17 -0.58 -21.07 2.38
CA GLY A 17 -0.43 -21.86 3.59
C GLY A 17 -0.31 -20.97 4.83
N PRO A 18 0.00 -21.55 6.00
CA PRO A 18 0.11 -20.81 7.26
C PRO A 18 1.11 -19.63 7.21
N ASP A 19 2.18 -19.76 6.42
CA ASP A 19 3.24 -18.76 6.28
C ASP A 19 3.01 -17.74 5.14
N ASP A 20 1.85 -17.79 4.46
CA ASP A 20 1.59 -16.94 3.28
C ASP A 20 1.46 -15.44 3.59
N ALA A 21 1.39 -15.08 4.88
CA ALA A 21 1.31 -13.70 5.34
C ALA A 21 2.48 -12.84 4.84
N VAL A 22 3.64 -13.44 4.60
CA VAL A 22 4.82 -12.75 4.01
C VAL A 22 4.57 -12.19 2.61
N ASN A 23 3.57 -12.72 1.89
CA ASN A 23 3.17 -12.21 0.58
C ASN A 23 2.36 -10.90 0.68
N ARG A 24 1.88 -10.51 1.86
CA ARG A 24 1.05 -9.31 2.11
C ARG A 24 1.91 -8.22 2.74
N ARG A 25 2.85 -7.69 1.95
CA ARG A 25 3.90 -6.78 2.44
C ARG A 25 3.87 -5.43 1.74
N ILE A 26 4.36 -4.41 2.45
CA ILE A 26 4.68 -3.10 1.90
C ILE A 26 6.19 -2.93 1.95
N SER A 27 6.81 -2.64 0.81
CA SER A 27 8.25 -2.40 0.71
C SER A 27 8.51 -0.92 0.46
N LEU A 28 9.33 -0.30 1.31
CA LEU A 28 9.79 1.07 1.14
C LEU A 28 11.22 1.05 0.61
N LEU A 29 11.41 1.54 -0.61
CA LEU A 29 12.73 1.62 -1.25
C LEU A 29 13.21 3.07 -1.23
N VAL A 30 14.33 3.32 -0.55
CA VAL A 30 15.05 4.59 -0.63
C VAL A 30 16.05 4.50 -1.78
N LEU A 31 15.82 5.29 -2.83
CA LEU A 31 16.59 5.22 -4.05
C LEU A 31 17.89 6.02 -3.96
N ASN A 32 18.94 5.48 -4.57
CA ASN A 32 20.12 6.27 -4.92
C ASN A 32 19.86 7.07 -6.21
N LYS A 33 20.78 7.97 -6.56
CA LYS A 33 20.61 8.86 -7.73
C LYS A 33 20.52 8.12 -9.07
N GLN A 34 21.26 7.04 -9.24
CA GLN A 34 21.23 6.24 -10.46
C GLN A 34 19.88 5.54 -10.67
N ALA A 35 19.34 4.91 -9.62
CA ALA A 35 18.05 4.23 -9.68
C ALA A 35 16.89 5.24 -9.87
N GLU A 36 16.97 6.41 -9.23
CA GLU A 36 16.01 7.51 -9.46
C GLU A 36 15.98 7.93 -10.94
N GLN A 37 17.15 8.14 -11.56
CA GLN A 37 17.24 8.54 -12.97
C GLN A 37 16.72 7.47 -13.93
N ALA A 38 17.03 6.19 -13.68
CA ALA A 38 16.55 5.08 -14.49
C ALA A 38 15.02 5.02 -14.50
N ILE A 39 14.38 5.18 -13.33
CA ILE A 39 12.92 5.18 -13.21
C ILE A 39 12.30 6.43 -13.86
N LEU A 40 12.94 7.59 -13.77
CA LEU A 40 12.47 8.80 -14.45
C LEU A 40 12.48 8.64 -15.97
N HIS A 41 13.52 7.99 -16.52
CA HIS A 41 13.61 7.70 -17.95
C HIS A 41 12.51 6.73 -18.39
N GLU A 42 12.32 5.63 -17.66
CA GLU A 42 11.23 4.66 -17.90
C GLU A 42 9.84 5.33 -17.84
N ASN A 43 9.60 6.21 -16.86
CA ASN A 43 8.32 6.90 -16.73
C ASN A 43 8.06 7.92 -17.86
N ALA A 44 9.10 8.55 -18.40
CA ALA A 44 8.95 9.46 -19.53
C ALA A 44 8.47 8.74 -20.80
N GLU A 45 8.79 7.45 -20.92
CA GLU A 45 8.37 6.58 -22.03
C GLU A 45 7.06 5.82 -21.74
N SER A 46 6.64 5.73 -20.46
CA SER A 46 5.50 4.92 -20.02
C SER A 46 4.21 5.72 -19.88
N GLN A 47 3.06 5.06 -20.12
CA GLN A 47 1.72 5.61 -19.88
C GLN A 47 1.27 5.40 -18.42
N ASN A 48 2.07 5.85 -17.45
CA ASN A 48 1.71 5.74 -16.04
C ASN A 48 0.76 6.87 -15.63
N GLU A 49 -0.31 6.54 -14.90
CA GLU A 49 -1.22 7.55 -14.34
C GLU A 49 -0.59 8.30 -13.15
N PRO A 50 -0.85 9.61 -12.99
CA PRO A 50 -0.36 10.36 -11.86
C PRO A 50 -1.02 9.88 -10.57
N VAL A 51 -0.27 9.85 -9.47
CA VAL A 51 -0.81 9.48 -8.14
C VAL A 51 -2.00 10.37 -7.75
N SER A 52 -2.06 11.60 -8.24
CA SER A 52 -3.19 12.52 -8.04
C SER A 52 -4.51 12.06 -8.66
N ALA A 53 -4.48 11.18 -9.67
CA ALA A 53 -5.68 10.59 -10.26
C ALA A 53 -6.28 9.47 -9.39
N LEU A 54 -5.53 8.97 -8.41
CA LEU A 54 -6.07 8.06 -7.41
C LEU A 54 -6.95 8.88 -6.47
N GLU A 55 -8.27 8.86 -6.69
CA GLU A 55 -9.22 9.49 -5.79
C GLU A 55 -9.03 8.92 -4.37
N LYS A 56 -9.02 9.83 -3.40
CA LYS A 56 -8.95 9.46 -1.99
C LYS A 56 -10.17 8.60 -1.68
N PRO A 57 -10.02 7.35 -1.22
CA PRO A 57 -11.19 6.55 -0.87
C PRO A 57 -12.00 7.34 0.14
N GLU A 58 -13.26 7.62 -0.22
CA GLU A 58 -14.25 8.19 0.68
C GLU A 58 -14.18 7.39 1.98
N VAL A 59 -13.98 8.09 3.09
CA VAL A 59 -13.89 7.46 4.41
C VAL A 59 -15.24 6.77 4.63
N ALA A 60 -15.28 5.45 4.38
CA ALA A 60 -16.46 4.65 4.68
C ALA A 60 -16.85 4.93 6.15
N PRO A 61 -18.15 5.10 6.45
CA PRO A 61 -18.59 5.50 7.78
C PRO A 61 -18.00 4.56 8.82
N GLN A 62 -17.40 5.18 9.84
CA GLN A 62 -16.66 4.50 10.89
C GLN A 62 -17.55 3.41 11.49
N VAL A 63 -17.11 2.16 11.38
CA VAL A 63 -17.75 1.03 12.05
C VAL A 63 -17.84 1.40 13.53
N SER A 64 -19.06 1.63 13.99
CA SER A 64 -19.34 2.00 15.37
C SER A 64 -18.84 0.86 16.26
N VAL A 65 -17.76 1.10 16.98
CA VAL A 65 -17.34 0.20 18.06
C VAL A 65 -18.50 0.14 19.07
N PRO A 66 -18.94 -1.06 19.52
CA PRO A 66 -19.98 -1.15 20.52
C PRO A 66 -19.48 -0.48 21.80
N THR A 67 -20.23 0.51 22.29
CA THR A 67 -20.04 1.08 23.62
C THR A 67 -20.09 -0.06 24.65
N MET A 68 -18.98 -0.31 25.32
CA MET A 68 -18.97 -1.18 26.50
C MET A 68 -19.84 -0.52 27.59
N PRO A 69 -20.69 -1.28 28.31
CA PRO A 69 -21.49 -0.71 29.39
C PRO A 69 -20.55 -0.22 30.49
N SER A 70 -20.65 1.06 30.85
CA SER A 70 -19.93 1.63 31.98
C SER A 70 -20.38 0.92 33.26
N ALA A 71 -19.46 0.23 33.93
CA ALA A 71 -19.70 -0.29 35.26
C ALA A 71 -19.84 0.90 36.23
N GLU A 72 -21.01 1.02 36.83
CA GLU A 72 -21.36 2.03 37.82
C GLU A 72 -20.66 1.71 39.17
N PRO A 73 -19.90 2.64 39.77
CA PRO A 73 -19.33 2.41 41.09
C PRO A 73 -20.38 2.71 42.17
N ARG A 74 -20.49 1.81 43.15
CA ARG A 74 -21.24 2.03 44.41
C ARG A 74 -20.53 3.02 45.32
#